data_AF-A0A6V7KB54-F1
#
_entry.id   AF-A0A6V7KB54-F1
#
_cell.length_a   1.000
_cell.length_b   1.000
_cell.length_c   1.000
_cell.angle_alpha   90.00
_cell.angle_beta   90.00
_cell.angle_gamma   90.00
#
_symmetry.space_group_name_H-M   'P 1'
#
loop_
_entity.id
_entity.type
_entity.pdbx_description
1 polymer ?
#
loop_
_entity_poly.entity_id
_entity_poly.type
_entity_poly.pdbx_seq_one_letter_code
_entity_poly.pdbx_strand_id
1 'polypeptide(L)'
;VLFPTELRDHDIESLDINSLDQNTKELLLDITQQDTFSRPPIDEREILWEKRHYLHDIPEALPKVLLAAHSWDWACLPDLHASLRIWSPLPPVQALQLLLPCFPDIKVREMAVGWIKELSNDELVDYLPQLLQALKHETYEASPLAKFLLERALLSPRVAHHIYWLLNQALPGQSPQNSSEGSPEDDKSIGLMRYQRRLQLMLRALLGVIGEGLRNSFLSQQCLVKNLNEVAENIKITKESL
;
A
#
# COMPACT_ATOMS: atom_id res chain seq x y z
N VAL A 1 -16.24 8.73 -20.91
CA VAL A 1 -16.01 7.33 -21.34
C VAL A 1 -16.65 6.45 -20.28
N LEU A 2 -17.74 5.76 -20.61
CA LEU A 2 -18.33 4.74 -19.74
C LEU A 2 -17.39 3.53 -19.80
N PHE A 3 -16.67 3.28 -18.72
CA PHE A 3 -15.92 2.02 -18.59
C PHE A 3 -16.95 0.88 -18.52
N PRO A 4 -16.75 -0.22 -19.28
CA PRO A 4 -17.64 -1.37 -19.21
C PRO A 4 -17.79 -1.85 -17.75
N THR A 5 -19.02 -2.12 -17.35
CA THR A 5 -19.32 -2.77 -16.08
C THR A 5 -18.77 -4.19 -16.12
N GLU A 6 -18.11 -4.58 -15.03
CA GLU A 6 -17.60 -5.92 -14.68
C GLU A 6 -17.21 -6.81 -15.87
N LEU A 7 -15.88 -6.97 -16.05
CA LEU A 7 -15.29 -7.94 -16.96
C LEU A 7 -16.00 -9.28 -16.74
N ARG A 8 -16.58 -9.84 -17.80
CA ARG A 8 -17.37 -11.08 -17.74
C ARG A 8 -16.61 -12.13 -16.94
N ASP A 9 -17.31 -12.86 -16.08
CA ASP A 9 -16.71 -14.00 -15.38
C ASP A 9 -16.27 -15.02 -16.44
N HIS A 10 -14.97 -15.09 -16.65
CA HIS A 10 -14.33 -16.18 -17.36
C HIS A 10 -14.03 -17.27 -16.33
N ASP A 11 -14.52 -18.48 -16.58
CA ASP A 11 -14.10 -19.65 -15.83
C ASP A 11 -12.64 -19.92 -16.17
N ILE A 12 -11.77 -19.84 -15.17
CA ILE A 12 -10.35 -20.14 -15.33
C ILE A 12 -10.08 -21.51 -14.76
N GLU A 13 -9.45 -22.33 -15.60
CA GLU A 13 -8.96 -23.63 -15.21
C GLU A 13 -7.66 -23.48 -14.42
N SER A 14 -7.64 -23.99 -13.20
CA SER A 14 -6.41 -24.17 -12.44
C SER A 14 -5.81 -25.52 -12.81
N LEU A 15 -4.51 -25.53 -13.15
CA LEU A 15 -3.79 -26.72 -13.58
C LEU A 15 -2.85 -27.20 -12.46
N ASP A 16 -2.60 -28.51 -12.40
CA ASP A 16 -1.70 -29.09 -11.40
C ASP A 16 -0.23 -28.92 -11.83
N ILE A 17 0.57 -28.21 -11.04
CA ILE A 17 2.00 -28.02 -11.29
C ILE A 17 2.78 -29.34 -11.45
N ASN A 18 2.29 -30.43 -10.85
CA ASN A 18 2.94 -31.74 -10.95
C ASN A 18 2.79 -32.40 -12.33
N SER A 19 1.95 -31.87 -13.21
CA SER A 19 1.86 -32.35 -14.59
C SER A 19 2.94 -31.75 -15.51
N LEU A 20 3.70 -30.76 -15.04
CA LEU A 20 4.83 -30.19 -15.78
C LEU A 20 6.07 -31.10 -15.69
N ASP A 21 6.97 -30.97 -16.66
CA ASP A 21 8.28 -31.61 -16.59
C ASP A 21 9.13 -31.01 -15.45
N GLN A 22 10.04 -31.82 -14.91
CA GLN A 22 10.81 -31.44 -13.72
C GLN A 22 11.64 -30.17 -13.93
N ASN A 23 12.23 -29.98 -15.11
CA ASN A 23 13.05 -28.80 -15.40
C ASN A 23 12.22 -27.52 -15.40
N THR A 24 11.05 -27.53 -16.07
CA THR A 24 10.14 -26.39 -16.06
C THR A 24 9.62 -26.10 -14.65
N LYS A 25 9.31 -27.14 -13.87
CA LYS A 25 8.85 -26.99 -12.48
C LYS A 25 9.93 -26.34 -11.60
N GLU A 26 11.17 -26.85 -11.66
CA GLU A 26 12.29 -26.29 -10.90
C GLU A 26 12.56 -24.84 -11.29
N LEU A 27 12.58 -24.54 -12.60
CA LEU A 27 12.74 -23.17 -13.10
C LEU A 27 11.65 -22.23 -12.57
N LEU A 28 10.38 -22.63 -12.65
CA LEU A 28 9.27 -21.82 -12.15
C LEU A 28 9.41 -21.57 -10.65
N LEU A 29 9.71 -22.60 -9.86
CA LEU A 29 9.90 -22.46 -8.42
C LEU A 29 11.08 -21.53 -8.09
N ASP A 30 12.20 -21.67 -8.78
CA ASP A 30 13.36 -20.80 -8.61
C ASP A 30 13.02 -19.34 -8.89
N ILE A 31 12.30 -19.05 -9.98
CA ILE A 31 11.88 -17.68 -10.32
C ILE A 31 10.95 -17.10 -9.23
N THR A 32 10.04 -17.91 -8.70
CA THR A 32 9.09 -17.47 -7.66
C THR A 32 9.75 -17.14 -6.33
N GLN A 33 10.88 -17.78 -6.02
CA GLN A 33 11.65 -17.52 -4.80
C GLN A 33 12.56 -16.30 -4.91
N GLN A 34 12.79 -15.76 -6.10
CA GLN A 34 13.59 -14.56 -6.26
C GLN A 34 12.88 -13.31 -5.71
N ASP A 35 13.65 -12.37 -5.19
CA ASP A 35 13.15 -11.09 -4.68
C ASP A 35 12.32 -10.33 -5.72
N THR A 36 11.22 -9.70 -5.33
CA THR A 36 10.28 -8.95 -6.20
C THR A 36 10.96 -7.80 -6.96
N PHE A 37 12.07 -7.29 -6.44
CA PHE A 37 12.90 -6.29 -7.12
C PHE A 37 13.79 -6.87 -8.23
N SER A 38 13.95 -8.20 -8.31
CA SER A 38 14.53 -8.84 -9.49
C SER A 38 13.49 -8.80 -10.63
N ARG A 39 13.83 -8.10 -11.71
CA ARG A 39 13.06 -8.20 -12.95
C ARG A 39 13.54 -9.46 -13.67
N PRO A 40 12.70 -10.51 -13.80
CA PRO A 40 13.12 -11.70 -14.52
C PRO A 40 13.46 -11.34 -15.98
N PRO A 41 14.47 -11.99 -16.58
CA PRO A 41 14.76 -11.88 -18.00
C PRO A 41 13.52 -12.19 -18.85
N ILE A 42 13.54 -11.76 -20.11
CA ILE A 42 12.38 -11.85 -21.01
C ILE A 42 11.91 -13.31 -21.14
N ASP A 43 12.84 -14.24 -21.33
CA ASP A 43 12.55 -15.66 -21.48
C ASP A 43 11.84 -16.24 -20.25
N GLU A 44 12.28 -15.88 -19.03
CA GLU A 44 11.62 -16.31 -17.78
C GLU A 44 10.22 -15.71 -17.62
N ARG A 45 10.01 -14.46 -18.09
CA ARG A 45 8.69 -13.81 -18.07
C ARG A 45 7.73 -14.50 -19.03
N GLU A 46 8.19 -14.89 -20.22
CA GLU A 46 7.40 -15.63 -21.19
C GLU A 46 6.95 -16.96 -20.60
N ILE A 47 7.88 -17.74 -20.01
CA ILE A 47 7.58 -19.02 -19.37
C ILE A 47 6.59 -18.85 -18.20
N LEU A 48 6.82 -17.86 -17.31
CA LEU A 48 5.90 -17.55 -16.20
C LEU A 48 4.49 -17.25 -16.71
N TRP A 49 4.37 -16.44 -17.76
CA TRP A 49 3.08 -16.06 -18.31
C TRP A 49 2.36 -17.22 -18.98
N GLU A 50 3.08 -18.04 -19.76
CA GLU A 50 2.53 -19.22 -20.41
C GLU A 50 2.06 -20.27 -19.40
N LYS A 51 2.82 -20.46 -18.32
CA LYS A 51 2.55 -21.47 -17.28
C LYS A 51 1.76 -20.94 -16.08
N ARG A 52 1.21 -19.71 -16.14
CA ARG A 52 0.52 -19.05 -15.02
C ARG A 52 -0.59 -19.89 -14.36
N HIS A 53 -1.33 -20.67 -15.15
CA HIS A 53 -2.45 -21.47 -14.64
C HIS A 53 -2.01 -22.64 -13.75
N TYR A 54 -0.72 -23.01 -13.78
CA TYR A 54 -0.12 -24.01 -12.89
C TYR A 54 0.32 -23.43 -11.54
N LEU A 55 0.28 -22.10 -11.39
CA LEU A 55 0.87 -21.38 -10.26
C LEU A 55 -0.16 -20.84 -9.26
N HIS A 56 -1.45 -21.04 -9.49
CA HIS A 56 -2.51 -20.49 -8.62
C HIS A 56 -2.39 -20.97 -7.16
N ASP A 57 -1.91 -22.19 -6.94
CA ASP A 57 -1.70 -22.78 -5.61
C ASP A 57 -0.38 -22.34 -4.95
N ILE A 58 0.41 -21.50 -5.62
CA ILE A 58 1.67 -20.94 -5.11
C ILE A 58 1.47 -19.43 -4.89
N PRO A 59 1.22 -18.98 -3.65
CA PRO A 59 0.93 -17.57 -3.38
C PRO A 59 2.07 -16.64 -3.84
N GLU A 60 3.31 -17.02 -3.60
CA GLU A 60 4.53 -16.26 -3.89
C GLU A 60 4.74 -16.01 -5.39
N ALA A 61 4.08 -16.79 -6.24
CA ALA A 61 4.17 -16.64 -7.69
C ALA A 61 3.36 -15.46 -8.21
N LEU A 62 2.31 -15.03 -7.51
CA LEU A 62 1.40 -13.99 -8.00
C LEU A 62 2.11 -12.68 -8.40
N PRO A 63 2.96 -12.06 -7.53
CA PRO A 63 3.65 -10.83 -7.88
C PRO A 63 4.50 -10.98 -9.15
N LYS A 64 5.15 -12.14 -9.33
CA LYS A 64 5.99 -12.44 -10.49
C LYS A 64 5.15 -12.57 -11.76
N VAL A 65 4.03 -13.28 -11.70
CA VAL A 65 3.10 -13.42 -12.83
C VAL A 65 2.50 -12.08 -13.24
N LEU A 66 2.13 -11.22 -12.28
CA LEU A 66 1.63 -9.88 -12.54
C LEU A 66 2.68 -8.98 -13.23
N LEU A 67 3.96 -9.11 -12.88
CA LEU A 67 5.07 -8.41 -13.53
C LEU A 67 5.46 -9.04 -14.89
N ALA A 68 5.19 -10.33 -15.07
CA ALA A 68 5.39 -11.06 -16.32
C ALA A 68 4.32 -10.76 -17.38
N ALA A 69 3.16 -10.24 -16.97
CA ALA A 69 2.06 -9.88 -17.88
C ALA A 69 2.54 -9.09 -19.11
N HIS A 70 2.19 -9.59 -20.30
CA HIS A 70 2.57 -8.99 -21.58
C HIS A 70 1.92 -7.63 -21.79
N SER A 71 0.65 -7.49 -21.38
CA SER A 71 -0.12 -6.26 -21.46
C SER A 71 -1.17 -6.20 -20.35
N TRP A 72 -1.41 -4.99 -19.85
CA TRP A 72 -2.54 -4.64 -18.97
C TRP A 72 -3.65 -3.99 -19.80
N ASP A 73 -3.79 -4.41 -21.05
CA ASP A 73 -4.80 -3.93 -21.97
C ASP A 73 -6.16 -4.54 -21.63
N TRP A 74 -7.22 -3.85 -22.04
CA TRP A 74 -8.59 -4.23 -21.67
C TRP A 74 -8.96 -5.66 -22.09
N ALA A 75 -8.34 -6.21 -23.14
CA ALA A 75 -8.59 -7.58 -23.60
C ALA A 75 -8.04 -8.65 -22.64
N CYS A 76 -6.93 -8.41 -21.95
CA CYS A 76 -6.29 -9.36 -21.03
C CYS A 76 -6.74 -9.21 -19.56
N LEU A 77 -7.35 -8.07 -19.20
CA LEU A 77 -7.84 -7.83 -17.83
C LEU A 77 -8.87 -8.86 -17.31
N PRO A 78 -9.85 -9.37 -18.10
CA PRO A 78 -10.82 -10.34 -17.59
C PRO A 78 -10.14 -11.60 -17.07
N ASP A 79 -9.22 -12.17 -17.86
CA ASP A 79 -8.50 -13.39 -17.50
C ASP A 79 -7.60 -13.16 -16.29
N LEU A 80 -6.93 -12.01 -16.22
CA LEU A 80 -6.07 -11.70 -15.09
C LEU A 80 -6.88 -11.52 -13.80
N HIS A 81 -8.00 -10.80 -13.87
CA HIS A 81 -8.88 -10.58 -12.73
C HIS A 81 -9.59 -11.86 -12.28
N ALA A 82 -9.93 -12.76 -13.19
CA ALA A 82 -10.44 -14.08 -12.85
C ALA A 82 -9.35 -14.95 -12.20
N SER A 83 -8.10 -14.87 -12.68
CA SER A 83 -6.98 -15.65 -12.12
C SER A 83 -6.68 -15.21 -10.70
N LEU A 84 -6.74 -13.89 -10.45
CA LEU A 84 -6.59 -13.32 -9.11
C LEU A 84 -7.58 -13.94 -8.12
N ARG A 85 -8.87 -14.11 -8.50
CA ARG A 85 -9.91 -14.60 -7.58
C ARG A 85 -9.69 -16.02 -7.08
N ILE A 86 -9.07 -16.86 -7.91
CA ILE A 86 -8.78 -18.26 -7.57
C ILE A 86 -7.36 -18.43 -7.00
N TRP A 87 -6.56 -17.36 -6.96
CA TRP A 87 -5.21 -17.42 -6.44
C TRP A 87 -5.21 -17.70 -4.93
N SER A 88 -4.34 -18.61 -4.52
CA SER A 88 -4.09 -18.88 -3.10
C SER A 88 -3.66 -17.60 -2.35
N PRO A 89 -4.13 -17.38 -1.12
CA PRO A 89 -3.88 -16.14 -0.40
C PRO A 89 -2.39 -15.97 -0.06
N LEU A 90 -1.83 -14.80 -0.37
CA LEU A 90 -0.49 -14.42 0.12
C LEU A 90 -0.50 -14.20 1.63
N PRO A 91 0.58 -14.58 2.35
CA PRO A 91 0.77 -14.17 3.72
C PRO A 91 0.65 -12.64 3.86
N PRO A 92 0.00 -12.11 4.92
CA PRO A 92 -0.36 -10.69 4.99
C PRO A 92 0.81 -9.71 4.84
N VAL A 93 1.97 -10.06 5.42
CA VAL A 93 3.20 -9.25 5.29
C VAL A 93 3.74 -9.28 3.86
N GLN A 94 3.69 -10.44 3.19
CA GLN A 94 4.13 -10.54 1.79
C GLN A 94 3.17 -9.80 0.86
N ALA A 95 1.87 -9.77 1.16
CA ALA A 95 0.87 -9.04 0.38
C ALA A 95 1.13 -7.52 0.32
N LEU A 96 1.90 -6.95 1.26
CA LEU A 96 2.33 -5.54 1.22
C LEU A 96 3.05 -5.18 -0.08
N GLN A 97 3.76 -6.13 -0.69
CA GLN A 97 4.47 -5.90 -1.95
C GLN A 97 3.53 -5.52 -3.10
N LEU A 98 2.28 -5.99 -3.08
CA LEU A 98 1.28 -5.70 -4.11
C LEU A 98 0.75 -4.26 -4.00
N LEU A 99 1.17 -3.50 -2.99
CA LEU A 99 0.92 -2.07 -2.85
C LEU A 99 2.06 -1.20 -3.46
N LEU A 100 3.11 -1.83 -3.98
CA LEU A 100 4.22 -1.14 -4.64
C LEU A 100 3.78 -0.43 -5.94
N PRO A 101 4.55 0.57 -6.43
CA PRO A 101 4.18 1.35 -7.60
C PRO A 101 4.04 0.53 -8.89
N CYS A 102 4.71 -0.61 -8.98
CA CYS A 102 4.63 -1.52 -10.13
C CYS A 102 3.30 -2.27 -10.23
N PHE A 103 2.44 -2.17 -9.22
CA PHE A 103 1.09 -2.76 -9.20
C PHE A 103 0.03 -1.63 -9.08
N PRO A 104 -0.33 -0.97 -10.20
CA PRO A 104 -1.29 0.14 -10.18
C PRO A 104 -2.76 -0.31 -10.26
N ASP A 105 -3.01 -1.58 -10.61
CA ASP A 105 -4.36 -2.10 -10.82
C ASP A 105 -5.16 -2.18 -9.51
N ILE A 106 -6.41 -1.69 -9.56
CA ILE A 106 -7.26 -1.58 -8.38
C ILE A 106 -7.71 -2.94 -7.84
N LYS A 107 -7.89 -3.96 -8.70
CA LYS A 107 -8.30 -5.30 -8.26
C LYS A 107 -7.18 -6.05 -7.58
N VAL A 108 -5.94 -5.90 -8.07
CA VAL A 108 -4.74 -6.36 -7.36
C VAL A 108 -4.65 -5.69 -5.99
N ARG A 109 -4.83 -4.37 -5.91
CA ARG A 109 -4.79 -3.63 -4.63
C ARG A 109 -5.91 -4.00 -3.67
N GLU A 110 -7.13 -4.23 -4.17
CA GLU A 110 -8.27 -4.73 -3.37
C GLU A 110 -7.94 -6.09 -2.75
N MET A 111 -7.37 -6.99 -3.54
CA MET A 111 -6.97 -8.32 -3.08
C MET A 111 -5.86 -8.28 -2.04
N ALA A 112 -4.81 -7.49 -2.30
CA ALA A 112 -3.71 -7.27 -1.37
C ALA A 112 -4.22 -6.77 -0.02
N VAL A 113 -5.09 -5.75 -0.03
CA VAL A 113 -5.72 -5.24 1.18
C VAL A 113 -6.60 -6.30 1.86
N GLY A 114 -7.29 -7.14 1.08
CA GLY A 114 -8.03 -8.29 1.58
C GLY A 114 -7.18 -9.23 2.44
N TRP A 115 -5.97 -9.55 2.00
CA TRP A 115 -5.03 -10.38 2.77
C TRP A 115 -4.37 -9.63 3.93
N ILE A 116 -4.00 -8.36 3.74
CA ILE A 116 -3.43 -7.51 4.80
C ILE A 116 -4.40 -7.32 5.98
N LYS A 117 -5.72 -7.41 5.74
CA LYS A 117 -6.75 -7.34 6.79
C LYS A 117 -6.61 -8.42 7.86
N GLU A 118 -5.92 -9.52 7.59
CA GLU A 118 -5.68 -10.59 8.56
C GLU A 118 -4.63 -10.21 9.62
N LEU A 119 -3.83 -9.14 9.41
CA LEU A 119 -2.88 -8.66 10.41
C LEU A 119 -3.59 -8.27 11.72
N SER A 120 -3.01 -8.69 12.84
CA SER A 120 -3.43 -8.23 14.16
C SER A 120 -3.25 -6.71 14.30
N ASN A 121 -3.90 -6.09 15.30
CA ASN A 121 -3.70 -4.67 15.55
C ASN A 121 -2.23 -4.34 15.91
N ASP A 122 -1.54 -5.28 16.55
CA ASP A 122 -0.15 -5.08 16.97
C ASP A 122 0.79 -5.12 15.76
N GLU A 123 0.69 -6.15 14.91
CA GLU A 123 1.48 -6.23 13.67
C GLU A 123 1.14 -5.08 12.72
N LEU A 124 -0.14 -4.70 12.62
CA LEU A 124 -0.55 -3.60 11.76
C LEU A 124 0.18 -2.30 12.13
N VAL A 125 0.33 -2.02 13.44
CA VAL A 125 1.03 -0.82 13.92
C VAL A 125 2.49 -0.79 13.42
N ASP A 126 3.16 -1.93 13.39
CA ASP A 126 4.55 -2.03 12.92
C ASP A 126 4.68 -1.73 11.42
N TYR A 127 3.63 -1.99 10.63
CA TYR A 127 3.58 -1.75 9.18
C TYR A 127 2.86 -0.45 8.77
N LEU A 128 2.27 0.30 9.71
CA LEU A 128 1.56 1.55 9.42
C LEU A 128 2.42 2.59 8.67
N PRO A 129 3.71 2.81 8.99
CA PRO A 129 4.54 3.74 8.24
C PRO A 129 4.61 3.39 6.75
N GLN A 130 4.80 2.11 6.43
CA GLN A 130 4.89 1.59 5.06
C GLN A 130 3.54 1.69 4.35
N LEU A 131 2.43 1.38 5.03
CA LEU A 131 1.08 1.50 4.49
C LEU A 131 0.71 2.96 4.19
N LEU A 132 1.06 3.90 5.06
CA LEU A 132 0.85 5.33 4.81
C LEU A 132 1.73 5.88 3.67
N GLN A 133 2.92 5.32 3.47
CA GLN A 133 3.73 5.61 2.29
C GLN A 133 3.11 5.02 1.02
N ALA A 134 2.58 3.80 1.08
CA ALA A 134 1.91 3.15 -0.05
C ALA A 134 0.68 3.94 -0.54
N LEU A 135 0.03 4.73 0.32
CA LEU A 135 -1.02 5.67 -0.10
C LEU A 135 -0.53 6.64 -1.20
N LYS A 136 0.76 6.96 -1.31
CA LYS A 136 1.31 7.79 -2.39
C LYS A 136 1.06 7.20 -3.78
N HIS A 137 0.98 5.89 -3.88
CA HIS A 137 0.90 5.14 -5.13
C HIS A 137 -0.53 4.74 -5.50
N GLU A 138 -1.52 5.13 -4.69
CA GLU A 138 -2.93 4.93 -5.01
C GLU A 138 -3.39 5.84 -6.16
N THR A 139 -4.18 5.28 -7.07
CA THR A 139 -4.75 6.04 -8.20
C THR A 139 -5.81 7.03 -7.73
N TYR A 140 -6.63 6.63 -6.76
CA TYR A 140 -7.77 7.40 -6.25
C TYR A 140 -7.65 7.64 -4.74
N GLU A 141 -8.25 8.73 -4.26
CA GLU A 141 -8.25 9.04 -2.81
C GLU A 141 -9.07 8.03 -1.99
N ALA A 142 -10.19 7.57 -2.55
CA ALA A 142 -11.05 6.55 -1.92
C ALA A 142 -10.57 5.13 -2.25
N SER A 143 -9.28 4.85 -2.04
CA SER A 143 -8.66 3.56 -2.33
C SER A 143 -9.05 2.47 -1.32
N PRO A 144 -8.89 1.18 -1.69
CA PRO A 144 -9.07 0.06 -0.75
C PRO A 144 -8.19 0.21 0.50
N LEU A 145 -6.94 0.65 0.32
CA LEU A 145 -6.00 0.87 1.40
C LEU A 145 -6.45 1.99 2.35
N ALA A 146 -6.91 3.12 1.82
CA ALA A 146 -7.41 4.22 2.65
C ALA A 146 -8.63 3.80 3.47
N LYS A 147 -9.58 3.09 2.84
CA LYS A 147 -10.77 2.55 3.53
C LYS A 147 -10.37 1.58 4.64
N PHE A 148 -9.49 0.63 4.36
CA PHE A 148 -8.98 -0.31 5.37
C PHE A 148 -8.36 0.38 6.57
N LEU A 149 -7.46 1.36 6.35
CA LEU A 149 -6.83 2.09 7.44
C LEU A 149 -7.85 2.86 8.31
N LEU A 150 -8.88 3.45 7.70
CA LEU A 150 -9.97 4.12 8.43
C LEU A 150 -10.85 3.12 9.19
N GLU A 151 -11.19 1.99 8.58
CA GLU A 151 -11.93 0.89 9.24
C GLU A 151 -11.18 0.39 10.48
N ARG A 152 -9.85 0.22 10.40
CA ARG A 152 -9.03 -0.22 11.53
C ARG A 152 -8.90 0.84 12.61
N ALA A 153 -8.76 2.11 12.23
CA ALA A 153 -8.74 3.23 13.17
C ALA A 153 -10.05 3.34 13.96
N LEU A 154 -11.19 3.08 13.31
CA LEU A 154 -12.50 3.04 13.96
C LEU A 154 -12.61 1.96 15.05
N LEU A 155 -11.98 0.81 14.82
CA LEU A 155 -12.07 -0.34 15.71
C LEU A 155 -10.98 -0.36 16.79
N SER A 156 -9.93 0.43 16.64
CA SER A 156 -8.77 0.41 17.55
C SER A 156 -8.22 1.81 17.81
N PRO A 157 -8.43 2.36 19.03
CA PRO A 157 -7.86 3.66 19.42
C PRO A 157 -6.33 3.70 19.30
N ARG A 158 -5.65 2.57 19.50
CA ARG A 158 -4.20 2.44 19.32
C ARG A 158 -3.81 2.65 17.86
N VAL A 159 -4.46 1.97 16.93
CA VAL A 159 -4.21 2.14 15.49
C VAL A 159 -4.51 3.58 15.07
N ALA A 160 -5.65 4.14 15.52
CA ALA A 160 -6.01 5.53 15.25
C ALA A 160 -4.95 6.53 15.74
N HIS A 161 -4.41 6.31 16.94
CA HIS A 161 -3.37 7.16 17.53
C HIS A 161 -2.09 7.12 16.69
N HIS A 162 -1.61 5.93 16.30
CA HIS A 162 -0.43 5.81 15.44
C HIS A 162 -0.64 6.45 14.07
N ILE A 163 -1.79 6.21 13.42
CA ILE A 163 -2.11 6.85 12.13
C ILE A 163 -2.13 8.38 12.28
N TYR A 164 -2.77 8.91 13.34
CA TYR A 164 -2.84 10.35 13.58
C TYR A 164 -1.43 10.97 13.68
N TRP A 165 -0.53 10.40 14.47
CA TRP A 165 0.81 10.95 14.64
C TRP A 165 1.68 10.82 13.40
N LEU A 166 1.59 9.69 12.68
CA LEU A 166 2.29 9.51 11.40
C LEU A 166 1.82 10.51 10.34
N LEU A 167 0.51 10.79 10.27
CA LEU A 167 -0.05 11.80 9.38
C LEU A 167 0.40 13.21 9.75
N ASN A 168 0.38 13.58 11.03
CA ASN A 168 0.82 14.91 11.47
C ASN A 168 2.32 15.13 11.20
N GLN A 169 3.17 14.13 11.42
CA GLN A 169 4.60 14.23 11.12
C GLN A 169 4.90 14.43 9.63
N ALA A 170 4.07 13.87 8.75
CA ALA A 170 4.28 13.92 7.30
C ALA A 170 3.68 15.17 6.62
N LEU A 171 2.79 15.90 7.31
CA LEU A 171 2.11 17.07 6.75
C LEU A 171 2.85 18.37 7.12
N PRO A 172 2.98 19.33 6.17
CA PRO A 172 3.56 20.63 6.48
C PRO A 172 2.64 21.45 7.39
N GLY A 173 3.19 22.07 8.43
CA GLY A 173 2.45 22.90 9.40
C GLY A 173 3.18 23.07 10.74
N GLN A 174 2.69 23.96 11.60
CA GLN A 174 3.24 24.12 12.95
C GLN A 174 2.79 22.95 13.85
N SER A 175 3.74 22.03 14.13
CA SER A 175 3.81 20.99 15.20
C SER A 175 3.47 19.53 14.85
N PRO A 176 4.34 18.53 15.20
CA PRO A 176 5.80 18.51 15.22
C PRO A 176 6.40 17.93 13.90
N GLN A 177 7.57 18.45 13.55
CA GLN A 177 8.10 18.59 12.19
C GLN A 177 8.80 17.34 11.62
N ASN A 178 8.62 17.14 10.30
CA ASN A 178 9.62 16.60 9.37
C ASN A 178 9.34 17.16 7.96
N SER A 179 9.59 18.44 7.74
CA SER A 179 9.75 18.95 6.37
C SER A 179 10.71 20.13 6.38
N SER A 180 11.94 19.85 5.95
CA SER A 180 12.92 20.83 5.53
C SER A 180 12.28 21.87 4.62
N GLU A 181 12.45 23.15 4.95
CA GLU A 181 12.14 24.26 4.07
C GLU A 181 12.93 24.11 2.77
N GLY A 182 12.26 23.68 1.71
CA GLY A 182 12.81 23.55 0.36
C GLY A 182 12.06 24.48 -0.57
N SER A 183 12.80 25.37 -1.21
CA SER A 183 12.35 26.28 -2.27
C SER A 183 11.56 25.55 -3.37
N PRO A 184 10.58 26.23 -4.01
CA PRO A 184 9.76 25.63 -5.06
C PRO A 184 10.53 25.63 -6.38
N GLU A 185 11.32 24.58 -6.63
CA GLU A 185 11.82 24.25 -7.95
C GLU A 185 11.46 22.80 -8.32
N ASP A 186 10.96 22.62 -9.55
CA ASP A 186 10.77 21.39 -10.32
C ASP A 186 9.66 20.38 -9.93
N ASP A 187 9.19 19.61 -10.92
CA ASP A 187 8.09 18.61 -10.94
C ASP A 187 7.94 17.69 -9.70
N LYS A 188 9.03 17.51 -8.93
CA LYS A 188 9.01 16.85 -7.61
C LYS A 188 8.05 17.55 -6.63
N SER A 189 7.88 18.85 -6.77
CA SER A 189 6.92 19.66 -6.00
C SER A 189 5.48 19.20 -6.27
N ILE A 190 5.07 18.99 -7.52
CA ILE A 190 3.67 18.60 -7.83
C ILE A 190 3.33 17.23 -7.24
N GLY A 191 4.23 16.25 -7.38
CA GLY A 191 4.04 14.92 -6.80
C GLY A 191 3.95 14.96 -5.27
N LEU A 192 4.80 15.76 -4.62
CA LEU A 192 4.78 15.97 -3.18
C LEU A 192 3.48 16.65 -2.72
N MET A 193 3.04 17.71 -3.40
CA MET A 193 1.82 18.44 -3.06
C MET A 193 0.57 17.55 -3.21
N ARG A 194 0.52 16.69 -4.24
CA ARG A 194 -0.56 15.69 -4.39
C ARG A 194 -0.56 14.70 -3.24
N TYR A 195 0.61 14.20 -2.86
CA TYR A 195 0.74 13.27 -1.73
C TYR A 195 0.34 13.94 -0.41
N GLN A 196 0.79 15.16 -0.14
CA GLN A 196 0.39 15.92 1.04
C GLN A 196 -1.11 16.18 1.08
N ARG A 197 -1.73 16.55 -0.06
CA ARG A 197 -3.18 16.71 -0.14
C ARG A 197 -3.91 15.43 0.22
N ARG A 198 -3.44 14.28 -0.26
CA ARG A 198 -3.97 12.96 0.09
C ARG A 198 -3.87 12.68 1.59
N LEU A 199 -2.70 12.89 2.19
CA LEU A 199 -2.52 12.72 3.63
C LEU A 199 -3.42 13.67 4.44
N GLN A 200 -3.63 14.89 3.95
CA GLN A 200 -4.52 15.85 4.60
C GLN A 200 -5.99 15.40 4.54
N LEU A 201 -6.43 14.83 3.42
CA LEU A 201 -7.75 14.22 3.31
C LEU A 201 -7.89 13.02 4.24
N MET A 202 -6.87 12.17 4.33
CA MET A 202 -6.82 11.04 5.26
C MET A 202 -6.92 11.49 6.72
N LEU A 203 -6.20 12.55 7.12
CA LEU A 203 -6.27 13.12 8.47
C LEU A 203 -7.67 13.65 8.78
N ARG A 204 -8.29 14.37 7.84
CA ARG A 204 -9.67 14.87 8.00
C ARG A 204 -10.66 13.72 8.13
N ALA A 205 -10.52 12.68 7.30
CA ALA A 205 -11.36 11.49 7.37
C ALA A 205 -11.19 10.79 8.72
N LEU A 206 -9.96 10.60 9.20
CA LEU A 206 -9.65 10.03 10.51
C LEU A 206 -10.35 10.80 11.63
N LEU A 207 -10.17 12.13 11.70
CA LEU A 207 -10.81 12.98 12.73
C LEU A 207 -12.34 12.99 12.63
N GLY A 208 -12.88 12.72 11.44
CA GLY A 208 -14.32 12.57 11.22
C GLY A 208 -14.88 11.24 11.73
N VAL A 209 -14.09 10.16 11.74
CA VAL A 209 -14.58 8.81 12.08
C VAL A 209 -14.31 8.41 13.54
N ILE A 210 -13.19 8.84 14.15
CA ILE A 210 -12.76 8.36 15.48
C ILE A 210 -13.61 8.82 16.69
N GLY A 211 -14.63 9.64 16.46
CA GLY A 211 -15.50 10.18 17.50
C GLY A 211 -14.87 11.31 18.33
N GLU A 212 -15.71 12.01 19.10
CA GLU A 212 -15.31 13.26 19.75
C GLU A 212 -14.31 13.07 20.89
N GLY A 213 -14.46 12.02 21.69
CA GLY A 213 -13.58 11.78 22.84
C GLY A 213 -12.11 11.56 22.42
N LEU A 214 -11.89 10.71 21.42
CA LEU A 214 -10.53 10.44 20.93
C LEU A 214 -9.98 11.65 20.16
N ARG A 215 -10.81 12.31 19.35
CA ARG A 215 -10.46 13.57 18.68
C ARG A 215 -10.00 14.64 19.67
N ASN A 216 -10.76 14.88 20.73
CA ASN A 216 -10.41 15.87 21.76
C ASN A 216 -9.10 15.50 22.45
N SER A 217 -8.89 14.20 22.74
CA SER A 217 -7.65 13.70 23.32
C SER A 217 -6.44 13.97 22.41
N PHE A 218 -6.57 13.73 21.10
CA PHE A 218 -5.50 14.02 20.13
C PHE A 218 -5.18 15.51 20.05
N LEU A 219 -6.20 16.37 19.99
CA LEU A 219 -6.01 17.82 19.96
C LEU A 219 -5.34 18.35 21.24
N SER A 220 -5.71 17.81 22.40
CA SER A 220 -5.05 18.13 23.68
C SER A 220 -3.58 17.70 23.67
N GLN A 221 -3.26 16.50 23.16
CA GLN A 221 -1.88 16.05 23.02
C GLN A 221 -1.08 16.94 22.06
N GLN A 222 -1.68 17.34 20.92
CA GLN A 222 -1.05 18.24 19.97
C GLN A 222 -0.75 19.62 20.57
N CYS A 223 -1.68 20.18 21.35
CA CYS A 223 -1.47 21.43 22.09
C CYS A 223 -0.30 21.31 23.08
N LEU A 224 -0.23 20.21 23.83
CA LEU A 224 0.87 19.95 24.75
C LEU A 224 2.23 19.89 24.03
N VAL A 225 2.30 19.13 22.93
CA VAL A 225 3.51 19.01 22.12
C VAL A 225 3.94 20.36 21.54
N LYS A 226 2.98 21.17 21.08
CA LYS A 226 3.25 22.53 20.60
C LYS A 226 3.86 23.40 21.69
N ASN A 227 3.25 23.43 22.88
CA ASN A 227 3.76 24.22 24.00
C ASN A 227 5.18 23.78 24.41
N LEU A 228 5.43 22.46 24.45
CA LEU A 228 6.77 21.93 24.74
C LEU A 228 7.79 22.34 23.68
N ASN A 229 7.41 22.33 22.40
CA ASN A 229 8.28 22.76 21.32
C ASN A 229 8.60 24.26 21.40
N GLU A 230 7.63 25.11 21.70
CA GLU A 230 7.84 26.55 21.89
C GLU A 230 8.80 26.84 23.06
N VAL A 231 8.63 26.15 24.18
CA VAL A 231 9.57 26.24 25.31
C VAL A 231 10.96 25.78 24.92
N ALA A 232 11.09 24.67 24.19
CA ALA A 232 12.38 24.15 23.73
C ALA A 232 13.10 25.12 22.79
N GLU A 233 12.39 25.72 21.82
CA GLU A 233 12.93 26.73 20.92
C GLU A 233 13.38 27.99 21.67
N ASN A 234 12.58 28.48 22.63
CA ASN A 234 12.95 29.62 23.46
C ASN A 234 14.26 29.36 24.24
N ILE A 235 14.42 28.16 24.80
CA ILE A 235 15.65 27.76 25.51
C ILE A 235 16.83 27.70 24.54
N LYS A 236 16.64 27.13 23.34
CA LYS A 236 17.66 27.02 22.31
C LYS A 236 18.16 28.40 21.86
N ILE A 237 17.24 29.31 21.53
CA ILE A 237 17.56 30.69 21.14
C ILE A 237 18.32 31.41 22.25
N THR A 238 17.86 31.27 23.50
CA THR A 238 18.53 31.90 24.65
C THR A 238 19.94 31.37 24.82
N LYS A 239 20.16 30.05 24.67
CA LYS A 239 21.49 29.45 24.76
C LYS A 239 22.42 29.90 23.62
N GLU A 240 21.91 30.04 22.41
CA GLU A 240 22.67 30.50 21.24
C GLU A 240 23.01 32.00 21.34
N SER A 241 22.27 32.78 22.14
CA SER A 241 22.51 34.20 22.38
C SER A 241 23.51 34.52 23.51
N LEU A 242 23.94 33.52 24.27
CA LEU A 242 24.91 33.62 25.38
C LEU A 242 26.32 33.24 24.91
#